data_AF-A0A942LF21-F1
#
_entry.id   AF-A0A942LF21-F1
#
_cell.length_a   1.000
_cell.length_b   1.000
_cell.length_c   1.000
_cell.angle_alpha   90.00
_cell.angle_beta   90.00
_cell.angle_gamma   90.00
#
_symmetry.space_group_name_H-M   'P 1'
#
loop_
_entity.id
_entity.type
_entity.pdbx_description
1 polymer ?
#
loop_
_entity_poly.entity_id
_entity_poly.type
_entity_poly.pdbx_seq_one_letter_code
_entity_poly.pdbx_strand_id
1 'polypeptide(L)'
;TLYIDTSGEPLFKRGWREDKGDAPLKETLAAAMIVATGWDQCAEAPLDAVVPLYDPCCGSGTVVIEAAQIALNIAPGMQRRFAFEKMLPFQPHVWKGVKDEAVELQREWPAGHPPIVFGSDVSFRMVDFAQRNAERAGVAHAVELRGGDALQRMPPTQTPGVMLLNPPYGERIAAAGVAGERAGERASARAERGAARTFSVGRAPAEDARLGRESAQMADGGDGSEFFQQLAAHWKSHYAGWSAWLLTPDLKLPGKMRFKESRRVPLWNGPIECRLFRFDLTARRTEPPPARG
;
A
#
# COMPACT_ATOMS: atom_id res chain seq x y z
N THR A 1 28.07 20.31 5.73
CA THR A 1 27.98 20.02 4.29
C THR A 1 27.00 20.96 3.64
N LEU A 2 27.37 21.60 2.53
CA LEU A 2 26.48 22.40 1.70
C LEU A 2 25.98 21.52 0.54
N TYR A 3 24.69 21.57 0.22
CA TYR A 3 24.10 20.86 -0.92
C TYR A 3 23.02 21.71 -1.60
N ILE A 4 22.71 21.36 -2.85
CA ILE A 4 21.62 21.96 -3.65
C ILE A 4 20.56 20.88 -3.84
N ASP A 5 19.29 21.21 -3.54
CA ASP A 5 18.16 20.33 -3.81
C ASP A 5 17.68 20.47 -5.26
N THR A 6 17.91 19.42 -6.06
CA THR A 6 17.46 19.32 -7.44
C THR A 6 16.05 18.75 -7.58
N SER A 7 15.51 18.14 -6.51
CA SER A 7 14.22 17.45 -6.52
C SER A 7 13.06 18.41 -6.26
N GLY A 8 13.23 19.35 -5.34
CA GLY A 8 12.17 20.26 -4.90
C GLY A 8 11.19 19.54 -3.98
N GLU A 9 10.02 19.15 -4.48
CA GLU A 9 9.12 18.35 -3.66
C GLU A 9 9.75 16.99 -3.30
N PRO A 10 9.47 16.40 -2.13
CA PRO A 10 9.96 15.07 -1.79
C PRO A 10 9.62 14.03 -2.86
N LEU A 11 10.56 13.15 -3.20
CA LEU A 11 10.44 12.21 -4.33
C LEU A 11 9.29 11.19 -4.21
N PHE A 12 8.78 10.95 -3.00
CA PHE A 12 7.60 10.10 -2.82
C PHE A 12 6.35 10.71 -3.48
N LYS A 13 6.26 12.04 -3.61
CA LYS A 13 5.15 12.68 -4.33
C LYS A 13 5.28 12.43 -5.83
N ARG A 14 4.73 11.34 -6.35
CA ARG A 14 4.86 10.96 -7.77
C ARG A 14 4.08 11.85 -8.73
N GLY A 15 3.05 12.54 -8.23
CA GLY A 15 2.16 13.41 -8.99
C GLY A 15 0.75 12.87 -9.19
N TRP A 16 0.51 11.58 -8.96
CA TRP A 16 -0.80 10.95 -9.15
C TRP A 16 -1.73 11.00 -7.92
N ARG A 17 -1.16 11.21 -6.71
CA ARG A 17 -1.91 11.07 -5.45
C ARG A 17 -2.59 12.36 -5.05
N GLU A 18 -3.90 12.41 -5.28
CA GLU A 18 -4.77 13.48 -4.77
C GLU A 18 -5.67 12.98 -3.63
N ASP A 19 -6.20 11.76 -3.78
CA ASP A 19 -7.09 11.15 -2.80
C ASP A 19 -6.32 10.26 -1.82
N LYS A 20 -6.54 10.44 -0.52
CA LYS A 20 -5.86 9.69 0.55
C LYS A 20 -6.76 9.48 1.76
N GLY A 21 -6.53 8.36 2.45
CA GLY A 21 -7.06 8.11 3.78
C GLY A 21 -6.18 8.71 4.87
N ASP A 22 -6.47 8.34 6.12
CA ASP A 22 -5.69 8.78 7.27
C ASP A 22 -4.32 8.08 7.28
N ALA A 23 -3.26 8.89 7.20
CA ALA A 23 -1.86 8.47 7.21
C ALA A 23 -1.51 7.37 6.17
N PRO A 24 -1.54 7.72 4.86
CA PRO A 24 -1.20 6.79 3.79
C PRO A 24 0.29 6.43 3.80
N LEU A 25 0.60 5.21 3.37
CA LEU A 25 1.97 4.76 3.15
C LEU A 25 2.67 5.68 2.13
N LYS A 26 3.93 6.05 2.39
CA LYS A 26 4.75 6.76 1.39
C LYS A 26 5.04 5.84 0.20
N GLU A 27 4.97 6.39 -1.00
CA GLU A 27 5.25 5.73 -2.27
C GLU A 27 6.64 5.08 -2.28
N THR A 28 7.67 5.80 -1.82
CA THR A 28 9.03 5.25 -1.71
C THR A 28 9.14 4.06 -0.77
N LEU A 29 8.32 4.01 0.29
CA LEU A 29 8.31 2.87 1.20
C LEU A 29 7.57 1.68 0.57
N ALA A 30 6.49 1.92 -0.16
CA ALA A 30 5.82 0.87 -0.93
C ALA A 30 6.73 0.28 -2.01
N ALA A 31 7.44 1.11 -2.78
CA ALA A 31 8.44 0.65 -3.74
C ALA A 31 9.54 -0.20 -3.05
N ALA A 32 10.06 0.25 -1.91
CA ALA A 32 11.04 -0.52 -1.14
C ALA A 32 10.49 -1.86 -0.63
N MET A 33 9.22 -1.90 -0.23
CA MET A 33 8.55 -3.14 0.16
C MET A 33 8.43 -4.12 -1.01
N ILE A 34 8.06 -3.64 -2.21
CA ILE A 34 7.96 -4.45 -3.43
C ILE A 34 9.33 -5.04 -3.79
N VAL A 35 10.39 -4.22 -3.81
CA VAL A 35 11.77 -4.68 -4.05
C VAL A 35 12.22 -5.70 -3.01
N ALA A 36 11.85 -5.52 -1.74
CA ALA A 36 12.18 -6.49 -0.69
C ALA A 36 11.57 -7.87 -0.95
N THR A 37 10.43 -7.94 -1.64
CA THR A 37 9.80 -9.20 -2.06
C THR A 37 10.50 -9.87 -3.24
N GLY A 38 11.24 -9.11 -4.05
CA GLY A 38 11.79 -9.52 -5.34
C GLY A 38 10.78 -9.47 -6.50
N TRP A 39 9.54 -9.02 -6.23
CA TRP A 39 8.50 -8.93 -7.25
C TRP A 39 8.79 -7.86 -8.32
N ASP A 40 9.64 -6.88 -8.02
CA ASP A 40 10.10 -5.84 -8.97
C ASP A 40 10.78 -6.41 -10.23
N GLN A 41 11.33 -7.62 -10.14
CA GLN A 41 11.88 -8.36 -11.28
C GLN A 41 10.82 -8.65 -12.37
N CYS A 42 9.53 -8.47 -12.07
CA CYS A 42 8.45 -8.54 -13.06
C CYS A 42 8.63 -7.56 -14.22
N ALA A 43 9.36 -6.45 -14.03
CA ALA A 43 9.63 -5.47 -15.08
C ALA A 43 10.40 -6.09 -16.27
N GLU A 44 11.21 -7.11 -16.01
CA GLU A 44 12.05 -7.80 -16.99
C GLU A 44 11.41 -9.09 -17.53
N ALA A 45 10.30 -9.54 -16.93
CA ALA A 45 9.60 -10.77 -17.32
C ALA A 45 8.46 -10.48 -18.31
N PRO A 46 8.15 -11.39 -19.25
CA PRO A 46 6.92 -11.31 -20.06
C PRO A 46 5.67 -11.12 -19.19
N LEU A 47 4.70 -10.30 -19.62
CA LEU A 47 3.53 -9.92 -18.80
C LEU A 47 2.70 -11.12 -18.35
N ASP A 48 2.59 -12.14 -19.21
CA ASP A 48 1.89 -13.41 -18.96
C ASP A 48 2.62 -14.32 -17.96
N ALA A 49 3.91 -14.11 -17.74
CA ALA A 49 4.71 -14.80 -16.75
C ALA A 49 4.74 -14.09 -15.38
N VAL A 50 4.17 -12.89 -15.27
CA VAL A 50 4.16 -12.12 -14.01
C VAL A 50 3.19 -12.78 -13.03
N VAL A 51 3.73 -13.21 -11.88
CA VAL A 51 2.91 -13.70 -10.77
C VAL A 51 2.11 -12.55 -10.16
N PRO A 52 0.86 -12.80 -9.71
CA PRO A 52 0.00 -11.73 -9.22
C PRO A 52 0.53 -11.12 -7.92
N LEU A 53 0.37 -9.81 -7.77
CA LEU A 53 0.57 -9.12 -6.49
C LEU A 53 -0.78 -8.71 -5.91
N TYR A 54 -1.00 -8.94 -4.62
CA TYR A 54 -2.26 -8.66 -3.96
C TYR A 54 -2.09 -7.92 -2.63
N ASP A 55 -2.78 -6.79 -2.45
CA ASP A 55 -2.89 -6.06 -1.19
C ASP A 55 -4.33 -6.13 -0.65
N PRO A 56 -4.64 -6.98 0.36
CA PRO A 56 -5.98 -7.10 0.94
C PRO A 56 -6.41 -5.92 1.84
N CYS A 57 -5.50 -4.98 2.13
CA CYS A 57 -5.75 -3.79 2.93
C CYS A 57 -5.21 -2.54 2.19
N CYS A 58 -5.59 -2.40 0.92
CA CYS A 58 -4.90 -1.52 -0.02
C CYS A 58 -5.05 -0.02 0.27
N GLY A 59 -6.04 0.37 1.10
CA GLY A 59 -6.32 1.77 1.39
C GLY A 59 -6.50 2.57 0.11
N SER A 60 -5.72 3.63 -0.06
CA SER A 60 -5.78 4.50 -1.24
C SER A 60 -4.96 3.97 -2.43
N GLY A 61 -4.55 2.71 -2.40
CA GLY A 61 -3.92 2.01 -3.52
C GLY A 61 -2.41 2.17 -3.64
N THR A 62 -1.70 2.65 -2.61
CA THR A 62 -0.26 2.96 -2.74
C THR A 62 0.59 1.80 -3.23
N VAL A 63 0.47 0.63 -2.59
CA VAL A 63 1.26 -0.57 -2.95
C VAL A 63 0.85 -1.04 -4.34
N VAL A 64 -0.46 -1.07 -4.62
CA VAL A 64 -1.03 -1.49 -5.90
C VAL A 64 -0.50 -0.63 -7.05
N ILE A 65 -0.47 0.69 -6.87
CA ILE A 65 -0.06 1.63 -7.92
C ILE A 65 1.44 1.60 -8.14
N GLU A 66 2.28 1.59 -7.08
CA GLU A 66 3.72 1.47 -7.26
C GLU A 66 4.08 0.12 -7.91
N ALA A 67 3.39 -0.97 -7.56
CA ALA A 67 3.59 -2.27 -8.20
C ALA A 67 3.24 -2.24 -9.69
N ALA A 68 2.09 -1.67 -10.05
CA ALA A 68 1.70 -1.57 -11.46
C ALA A 68 2.65 -0.66 -12.26
N GLN A 69 3.13 0.45 -11.68
CA GLN A 69 4.13 1.30 -12.33
C GLN A 69 5.46 0.59 -12.54
N ILE A 70 5.92 -0.22 -11.57
CA ILE A 70 7.12 -1.06 -11.72
C ILE A 70 6.90 -2.07 -12.86
N ALA A 71 5.77 -2.78 -12.86
CA ALA A 71 5.48 -3.78 -13.89
C ALA A 71 5.41 -3.18 -15.30
N LEU A 72 4.91 -1.96 -15.45
CA LEU A 72 4.81 -1.24 -16.72
C LEU A 72 6.07 -0.42 -17.06
N ASN A 73 7.10 -0.48 -16.22
CA ASN A 73 8.31 0.34 -16.34
C ASN A 73 8.03 1.86 -16.47
N ILE A 74 7.03 2.36 -15.74
CA ILE A 74 6.69 3.78 -15.69
C ILE A 74 7.63 4.47 -14.70
N ALA A 75 8.46 5.39 -15.18
CA ALA A 75 9.40 6.10 -14.33
C ALA A 75 8.68 6.94 -13.25
N PRO A 76 9.15 6.93 -11.99
CA PRO A 76 8.47 7.60 -10.86
C PRO A 76 8.42 9.13 -10.98
N GLY A 77 9.21 9.71 -11.89
CA GLY A 77 9.27 11.14 -12.16
C GLY A 77 8.30 11.64 -13.24
N MET A 78 7.56 10.75 -13.92
CA MET A 78 6.82 11.09 -15.15
C MET A 78 5.70 12.12 -14.95
N GLN A 79 5.07 12.16 -13.78
CA GLN A 79 3.89 13.01 -13.52
C GLN A 79 4.17 14.17 -12.57
N ARG A 80 5.44 14.57 -12.43
CA ARG A 80 5.85 15.63 -11.50
C ARG A 80 6.84 16.59 -12.12
N ARG A 81 7.15 17.65 -11.37
CA ARG A 81 8.20 18.62 -11.67
C ARG A 81 9.37 18.46 -10.72
N PHE A 82 10.54 18.89 -11.17
CA PHE A 82 11.77 18.94 -10.39
C PHE A 82 12.28 20.37 -10.21
N ALA A 83 12.96 20.64 -9.11
CA ALA A 83 13.52 21.97 -8.85
C ALA A 83 14.60 22.36 -9.87
N PHE A 84 15.37 21.39 -10.38
CA PHE A 84 16.40 21.66 -11.39
C PHE A 84 15.84 22.29 -12.68
N GLU A 85 14.55 22.08 -13.00
CA GLU A 85 13.89 22.65 -14.18
C GLU A 85 13.85 24.20 -14.17
N LYS A 86 14.09 24.82 -13.01
CA LYS A 86 14.12 26.28 -12.84
C LYS A 86 15.53 26.85 -12.64
N MET A 87 16.56 26.02 -12.64
CA MET A 87 17.94 26.45 -12.38
C MET A 87 18.61 26.98 -13.65
N LEU A 88 19.56 27.92 -13.51
CA LEU A 88 20.27 28.55 -14.63
C LEU A 88 20.88 27.56 -15.66
N PRO A 89 21.54 26.44 -15.26
CA PRO A 89 22.12 25.50 -16.23
C PRO A 89 21.09 24.54 -16.84
N PHE A 90 19.79 24.68 -16.57
CA PHE A 90 18.76 23.78 -17.09
C PHE A 90 18.66 23.84 -18.62
N GLN A 91 18.67 22.67 -19.25
CA GLN A 91 18.54 22.53 -20.70
C GLN A 91 17.25 21.79 -21.03
N PRO A 92 16.18 22.48 -21.49
CA PRO A 92 14.89 21.87 -21.74
C PRO A 92 14.94 20.72 -22.75
N HIS A 93 15.80 20.81 -23.77
CA HIS A 93 15.95 19.78 -24.80
C HIS A 93 16.58 18.49 -24.25
N VAL A 94 17.56 18.59 -23.35
CA VAL A 94 18.16 17.44 -22.67
C VAL A 94 17.13 16.75 -21.78
N TRP A 95 16.38 17.52 -20.98
CA TRP A 95 15.35 16.95 -20.12
C TRP A 95 14.19 16.33 -20.91
N LYS A 96 13.84 16.90 -22.06
CA LYS A 96 12.89 16.29 -22.98
C LYS A 96 13.42 14.92 -23.45
N GLY A 97 14.68 14.84 -23.91
CA GLY A 97 15.30 13.59 -24.33
C GLY A 97 15.23 12.49 -23.25
N VAL A 98 15.53 12.83 -21.99
CA VAL A 98 15.44 11.87 -20.87
C VAL A 98 14.00 11.37 -20.64
N LYS A 99 13.00 12.26 -20.78
CA LYS A 99 11.59 11.87 -20.64
C LYS A 99 11.11 11.03 -21.82
N ASP A 100 11.56 11.35 -23.04
CA ASP A 100 11.22 10.61 -24.24
C ASP A 100 11.79 9.17 -24.14
N GLU A 101 13.05 9.02 -23.71
CA GLU A 101 13.66 7.71 -23.39
C GLU A 101 12.84 6.94 -22.32
N ALA A 102 12.43 7.60 -21.25
CA ALA A 102 11.60 6.99 -20.22
C ALA A 102 10.19 6.59 -20.71
N VAL A 103 9.68 7.18 -21.80
CA VAL A 103 8.43 6.75 -22.45
C VAL A 103 8.70 5.56 -23.36
N GLU A 104 9.79 5.57 -24.12
CA GLU A 104 10.17 4.45 -25.00
C GLU A 104 10.42 3.15 -24.22
N LEU A 105 10.91 3.26 -22.98
CA LEU A 105 11.12 2.11 -22.09
C LEU A 105 9.83 1.59 -21.42
N GLN A 106 8.71 2.30 -21.50
CA GLN A 106 7.46 1.84 -20.92
C GLN A 106 6.93 0.62 -21.67
N ARG A 107 6.36 -0.30 -20.90
CA ARG A 107 5.74 -1.51 -21.44
C ARG A 107 4.30 -1.22 -21.80
N GLU A 108 3.94 -1.54 -23.04
CA GLU A 108 2.55 -1.50 -23.46
C GLU A 108 1.75 -2.60 -22.76
N TRP A 109 0.48 -2.32 -22.47
CA TRP A 109 -0.46 -3.29 -21.96
C TRP A 109 -1.31 -3.86 -23.10
N PRO A 110 -1.19 -5.16 -23.43
CA PRO A 110 -1.95 -5.74 -24.53
C PRO A 110 -3.46 -5.66 -24.28
N ALA A 111 -4.22 -5.34 -25.33
CA ALA A 111 -5.67 -5.31 -25.26
C ALA A 111 -6.22 -6.68 -24.79
N GLY A 112 -7.04 -6.66 -23.74
CA GLY A 112 -7.63 -7.87 -23.15
C GLY A 112 -6.71 -8.65 -22.21
N HIS A 113 -5.48 -8.18 -21.95
CA HIS A 113 -4.63 -8.79 -20.93
C HIS A 113 -5.25 -8.62 -19.53
N PRO A 114 -5.34 -9.69 -18.71
CA PRO A 114 -5.94 -9.62 -17.39
C PRO A 114 -5.08 -8.79 -16.41
N PRO A 115 -5.68 -8.17 -15.38
CA PRO A 115 -4.93 -7.50 -14.32
C PRO A 115 -3.91 -8.41 -13.65
N ILE A 116 -2.76 -7.85 -13.25
CA ILE A 116 -1.69 -8.56 -12.54
C ILE A 116 -1.52 -8.07 -11.10
N VAL A 117 -2.06 -6.89 -10.79
CA VAL A 117 -2.05 -6.34 -9.43
C VAL A 117 -3.48 -6.22 -8.92
N PHE A 118 -3.70 -6.66 -7.69
CA PHE A 118 -5.02 -6.72 -7.08
C PHE A 118 -4.99 -5.96 -5.76
N GLY A 119 -6.08 -5.28 -5.45
CA GLY A 119 -6.25 -4.63 -4.16
C GLY A 119 -7.67 -4.78 -3.61
N SER A 120 -7.80 -4.91 -2.30
CA SER A 120 -9.08 -4.74 -1.64
C SER A 120 -8.98 -3.92 -0.37
N ASP A 121 -10.10 -3.33 0.01
CA ASP A 121 -10.25 -2.67 1.30
C ASP A 121 -11.70 -2.81 1.77
N VAL A 122 -11.89 -2.89 3.08
CA VAL A 122 -13.24 -2.92 3.69
C VAL A 122 -13.98 -1.60 3.48
N SER A 123 -13.24 -0.49 3.37
CA SER A 123 -13.80 0.82 3.14
C SER A 123 -14.01 1.07 1.65
N PHE A 124 -15.28 1.06 1.22
CA PHE A 124 -15.65 1.41 -0.15
C PHE A 124 -15.07 2.76 -0.61
N ARG A 125 -15.01 3.75 0.28
CA ARG A 125 -14.40 5.06 0.00
C ARG A 125 -12.92 4.94 -0.33
N MET A 126 -12.19 4.06 0.35
CA MET A 126 -10.76 3.86 0.08
C MET A 126 -10.55 3.17 -1.26
N VAL A 127 -11.40 2.21 -1.62
CA VAL A 127 -11.39 1.57 -2.94
C VAL A 127 -11.66 2.58 -4.06
N ASP A 128 -12.63 3.49 -3.89
CA ASP A 128 -12.86 4.60 -4.83
C ASP A 128 -11.62 5.50 -4.98
N PHE A 129 -10.97 5.83 -3.86
CA PHE A 129 -9.73 6.62 -3.88
C PHE A 129 -8.61 5.90 -4.62
N ALA A 130 -8.46 4.60 -4.39
CA ALA A 130 -7.48 3.75 -5.07
C ALA A 130 -7.74 3.71 -6.59
N GLN A 131 -9.00 3.59 -7.01
CA GLN A 131 -9.37 3.57 -8.42
C GLN A 131 -9.02 4.88 -9.12
N ARG A 132 -9.42 6.02 -8.56
CA ARG A 132 -9.10 7.35 -9.12
C ARG A 132 -7.60 7.65 -9.10
N ASN A 133 -6.88 7.20 -8.07
CA ASN A 133 -5.43 7.27 -8.03
C ASN A 133 -4.77 6.42 -9.13
N ALA A 134 -5.26 5.19 -9.37
CA ALA A 134 -4.73 4.31 -10.41
C ALA A 134 -4.97 4.87 -11.83
N GLU A 135 -6.12 5.51 -12.05
CA GLU A 135 -6.43 6.23 -13.29
C GLU A 135 -5.45 7.40 -13.52
N ARG A 136 -5.26 8.28 -12.52
CA ARG A 136 -4.27 9.37 -12.61
C ARG A 136 -2.85 8.83 -12.81
N ALA A 137 -2.49 7.75 -12.13
CA ALA A 137 -1.19 7.10 -12.26
C ALA A 137 -0.96 6.41 -13.61
N GLY A 138 -2.00 6.28 -14.44
CA GLY A 138 -1.91 5.67 -15.77
C GLY A 138 -1.89 4.15 -15.75
N VAL A 139 -2.30 3.51 -14.65
CA VAL A 139 -2.14 2.06 -14.42
C VAL A 139 -3.46 1.31 -14.20
N ALA A 140 -4.61 2.00 -14.33
CA ALA A 140 -5.93 1.42 -14.05
C ALA A 140 -6.22 0.10 -14.81
N HIS A 141 -5.66 -0.07 -16.01
CA HIS A 141 -5.84 -1.26 -16.84
C HIS A 141 -5.06 -2.49 -16.34
N ALA A 142 -4.01 -2.30 -15.54
CA ALA A 142 -3.18 -3.37 -15.00
C ALA A 142 -3.63 -3.84 -13.60
N VAL A 143 -4.61 -3.15 -13.01
CA VAL A 143 -5.05 -3.34 -11.63
C VAL A 143 -6.51 -3.74 -11.54
N GLU A 144 -6.84 -4.53 -10.52
CA GLU A 144 -8.23 -4.78 -10.13
C GLU A 144 -8.44 -4.42 -8.66
N LEU A 145 -9.39 -3.53 -8.40
CA LEU A 145 -9.71 -3.03 -7.07
C LEU A 145 -11.13 -3.43 -6.68
N ARG A 146 -11.30 -4.04 -5.51
CA ARG A 146 -12.62 -4.49 -5.03
C ARG A 146 -12.84 -4.16 -3.56
N GLY A 147 -14.09 -3.87 -3.18
CA GLY A 147 -14.48 -3.84 -1.77
C GLY A 147 -14.46 -5.23 -1.16
N GLY A 148 -14.03 -5.35 0.09
CA GLY A 148 -14.10 -6.61 0.83
C GLY A 148 -13.25 -6.64 2.09
N ASP A 149 -13.69 -7.42 3.06
CA ASP A 149 -12.94 -7.69 4.29
C ASP A 149 -11.78 -8.66 4.01
N ALA A 150 -10.57 -8.26 4.40
CA ALA A 150 -9.36 -9.08 4.32
C ALA A 150 -9.50 -10.44 5.02
N LEU A 151 -10.35 -10.54 6.03
CA LEU A 151 -10.62 -11.77 6.78
C LEU A 151 -11.48 -12.78 6.01
N GLN A 152 -12.11 -12.37 4.91
CA GLN A 152 -13.06 -13.20 4.15
C GLN A 152 -12.72 -13.27 2.66
N ARG A 153 -11.92 -12.33 2.14
CA ARG A 153 -11.65 -12.22 0.71
C ARG A 153 -10.84 -13.42 0.22
N MET A 154 -11.37 -14.16 -0.75
CA MET A 154 -10.66 -15.25 -1.43
C MET A 154 -9.51 -14.72 -2.30
N PRO A 155 -8.49 -15.55 -2.61
CA PRO A 155 -7.44 -15.19 -3.57
C PRO A 155 -8.02 -14.62 -4.87
N PRO A 156 -7.44 -13.53 -5.41
CA PRO A 156 -7.97 -12.91 -6.63
C PRO A 156 -7.77 -13.78 -7.87
N THR A 157 -6.82 -14.70 -7.82
CA THR A 157 -6.40 -15.58 -8.91
C THR A 157 -6.25 -17.01 -8.42
N GLN A 158 -6.32 -17.98 -9.34
CA GLN A 158 -6.01 -19.38 -9.03
C GLN A 158 -4.50 -19.61 -8.90
N THR A 159 -3.70 -18.91 -9.71
CA THR A 159 -2.24 -18.93 -9.64
C THR A 159 -1.79 -18.20 -8.38
N PRO A 160 -1.00 -18.84 -7.49
CA PRO A 160 -0.43 -18.17 -6.34
C PRO A 160 0.57 -17.08 -6.72
N GLY A 161 0.70 -16.08 -5.87
CA GLY A 161 1.62 -14.97 -6.07
C GLY A 161 2.12 -14.36 -4.76
N VAL A 162 2.30 -13.04 -4.78
CA VAL A 162 2.80 -12.26 -3.64
C VAL A 162 1.64 -11.50 -3.02
N MET A 163 1.36 -11.75 -1.74
CA MET A 163 0.50 -10.88 -0.96
C MET A 163 1.38 -9.88 -0.22
N LEU A 164 1.15 -8.58 -0.39
CA LEU A 164 1.94 -7.51 0.22
C LEU A 164 1.02 -6.45 0.82
N LEU A 165 1.08 -6.27 2.14
CA LEU A 165 0.15 -5.39 2.85
C LEU A 165 0.82 -4.59 3.97
N ASN A 166 0.26 -3.41 4.19
CA ASN A 166 0.52 -2.55 5.34
C ASN A 166 -0.79 -2.41 6.14
N PRO A 167 -1.13 -3.39 7.00
CA PRO A 167 -2.39 -3.38 7.74
C PRO A 167 -2.43 -2.21 8.74
N PRO A 168 -3.62 -1.85 9.25
CA PRO A 168 -3.72 -0.86 10.32
C PRO A 168 -2.97 -1.36 11.58
N TYR A 169 -2.26 -0.48 12.27
CA TYR A 169 -1.63 -0.76 13.56
C TYR A 169 -2.21 0.13 14.68
N GLY A 170 -2.25 -0.38 15.90
CA GLY A 170 -2.55 0.40 17.12
C GLY A 170 -3.95 1.00 17.16
N GLU A 171 -4.07 2.28 17.53
CA GLU A 171 -5.35 3.02 17.63
C GLU A 171 -6.20 3.01 16.34
N ARG A 172 -5.59 2.72 15.18
CA ARG A 172 -6.33 2.55 13.92
C ARG A 172 -7.25 1.32 13.93
N ILE A 173 -6.92 0.30 14.72
CA ILE A 173 -7.77 -0.89 14.87
C ILE A 173 -8.99 -0.54 15.74
N ALA A 174 -8.80 0.22 16.83
CA ALA A 174 -9.91 0.74 17.64
C ALA A 174 -10.85 1.66 16.82
N ALA A 175 -10.31 2.44 15.88
CA ALA A 175 -11.12 3.23 14.96
C ALA A 175 -11.87 2.36 13.93
N ALA A 176 -11.30 1.23 13.50
CA ALA A 176 -11.94 0.29 12.58
C ALA A 176 -13.06 -0.53 13.25
N GLY A 177 -12.87 -0.99 14.49
CA GLY A 177 -13.90 -1.66 15.28
C GLY A 177 -15.10 -0.76 15.61
N VAL A 178 -14.86 0.54 15.81
CA VAL A 178 -15.90 1.54 16.11
C VAL A 178 -16.50 2.18 14.84
N ALA A 179 -15.84 2.04 13.68
CA ALA A 179 -16.34 2.60 12.41
C ALA A 179 -17.63 1.92 11.92
N GLY A 180 -17.81 0.62 12.21
CA GLY A 180 -19.03 -0.10 11.88
C GLY A 180 -20.27 0.45 12.59
N GLU A 181 -20.14 0.79 13.87
CA GLU A 181 -21.27 1.27 14.69
C GLU A 181 -21.55 2.78 14.50
N ARG A 182 -20.51 3.61 14.41
CA ARG A 182 -20.67 5.08 14.33
C ARG A 182 -20.86 5.64 12.93
N ALA A 183 -20.74 4.84 11.87
CA ALA A 183 -21.01 5.31 10.50
C ALA A 183 -22.50 5.62 10.26
N GLY A 184 -23.41 4.81 10.83
CA GLY A 184 -24.86 5.05 10.76
C GLY A 184 -25.28 6.33 11.49
N GLU A 185 -24.73 6.56 12.69
CA GLU A 185 -25.07 7.70 13.54
C GLU A 185 -24.51 9.04 13.03
N ARG A 186 -23.36 9.02 12.34
CA ARG A 186 -22.77 10.23 11.74
C ARG A 186 -23.44 10.62 10.43
N ALA A 187 -24.00 9.65 9.70
CA ALA A 187 -24.77 9.92 8.49
C ALA A 187 -26.10 10.61 8.82
N SER A 188 -26.81 10.18 9.87
CA SER A 188 -28.03 10.82 10.34
C SER A 188 -27.77 12.22 10.94
N ALA A 189 -26.72 12.38 11.76
CA ALA A 189 -26.38 13.66 12.37
C ALA A 189 -25.90 14.74 11.37
N ARG A 190 -25.39 14.34 10.19
CA ARG A 190 -24.96 15.27 9.13
C ARG A 190 -26.11 15.70 8.21
N ALA A 191 -27.14 14.87 8.04
CA ALA A 191 -28.35 15.23 7.30
C ALA A 191 -29.16 16.33 8.03
N GLU A 192 -29.18 16.32 9.36
CA GLU A 192 -29.93 17.31 10.16
C GLU A 192 -29.23 18.68 10.29
N ARG A 193 -27.90 18.75 10.10
CA ARG A 193 -27.12 20.00 10.25
C ARG A 193 -26.84 20.73 8.93
N GLY A 194 -27.30 20.20 7.79
CA GLY A 194 -27.13 20.81 6.46
C GLY A 194 -28.05 22.00 6.17
N ALA A 195 -28.97 22.35 7.07
CA ALA A 195 -29.98 23.39 6.87
C ALA A 195 -29.73 24.66 7.71
N ALA A 196 -28.48 25.14 7.82
CA ALA A 196 -28.24 26.51 8.33
C ALA A 196 -26.84 27.06 8.00
N ARG A 197 -26.83 28.15 7.20
CA ARG A 197 -25.95 29.34 7.28
C ARG A 197 -24.51 29.23 6.73
N THR A 198 -24.25 29.83 5.56
CA THR A 198 -23.75 31.21 5.25
C THR A 198 -22.25 31.44 5.50
N PHE A 199 -21.57 31.85 4.42
CA PHE A 199 -20.13 32.05 4.26
C PHE A 199 -19.57 33.29 4.97
N SER A 200 -18.34 33.20 5.49
CA SER A 200 -17.40 34.33 5.63
C SER A 200 -15.94 33.87 5.58
N VAL A 201 -15.10 34.66 4.92
CA VAL A 201 -13.69 34.41 4.56
C VAL A 201 -12.73 34.99 5.62
N GLY A 202 -11.61 34.31 5.91
CA GLY A 202 -10.48 34.95 6.61
C GLY A 202 -9.33 34.06 7.10
N ARG A 203 -8.21 34.07 6.34
CA ARG A 203 -6.78 34.18 6.74
C ARG A 203 -6.10 33.17 7.72
N ALA A 204 -4.92 32.67 7.30
CA ALA A 204 -3.86 31.98 8.09
C ALA A 204 -2.68 32.96 8.40
N PRO A 205 -1.59 32.68 9.17
CA PRO A 205 -0.98 31.36 9.51
C PRO A 205 -0.21 31.26 10.87
N ALA A 206 0.71 30.26 10.98
CA ALA A 206 1.87 30.04 11.91
C ALA A 206 1.63 29.13 13.14
N GLU A 207 2.57 28.34 13.70
CA GLU A 207 3.91 27.82 13.38
C GLU A 207 4.19 26.63 14.35
N ASP A 208 5.05 25.72 13.89
CA ASP A 208 5.94 24.75 14.55
C ASP A 208 5.91 24.50 16.09
N ALA A 209 5.84 23.22 16.48
CA ALA A 209 6.37 22.73 17.77
C ALA A 209 6.68 21.21 17.77
N ARG A 210 7.95 20.90 17.54
CA ARG A 210 8.80 19.89 18.23
C ARG A 210 8.06 18.78 18.99
N LEU A 211 8.10 17.55 18.48
CA LEU A 211 7.78 16.33 19.24
C LEU A 211 9.01 15.45 19.37
N GLY A 212 9.38 15.21 20.63
CA GLY A 212 10.52 14.40 21.05
C GLY A 212 10.34 12.92 20.76
N ARG A 213 11.46 12.20 20.84
CA ARG A 213 11.53 10.74 20.75
C ARG A 213 10.82 10.13 21.95
N GLU A 214 9.56 9.72 21.76
CA GLU A 214 8.90 8.81 22.69
C GLU A 214 9.00 7.39 22.14
N SER A 215 9.66 6.54 22.92
CA SER A 215 9.73 5.10 22.71
C SER A 215 8.31 4.55 22.84
N ALA A 216 7.70 4.15 21.72
CA ALA A 216 6.37 3.57 21.71
C ALA A 216 6.34 2.22 22.44
N GLN A 217 6.09 2.23 23.75
CA GLN A 217 5.53 1.10 24.45
C GLN A 217 4.05 1.03 24.08
N MET A 218 3.71 0.16 23.12
CA MET A 218 2.32 -0.07 22.74
C MET A 218 1.63 -0.95 23.78
N ALA A 219 0.53 -0.44 24.34
CA ALA A 219 -0.40 -1.21 25.15
C ALA A 219 -1.03 -2.33 24.30
N ASP A 220 -1.10 -3.52 24.87
CA ASP A 220 -1.69 -4.73 24.29
C ASP A 220 -3.22 -4.59 24.25
N GLY A 221 -3.73 -3.84 23.26
CA GLY A 221 -5.17 -3.73 22.99
C GLY A 221 -5.68 -4.99 22.28
N GLY A 222 -6.57 -5.74 22.91
CA GLY A 222 -7.03 -7.06 22.48
C GLY A 222 -7.60 -7.16 21.05
N ASP A 223 -8.20 -6.08 20.53
CA ASP A 223 -8.81 -6.00 19.20
C ASP A 223 -7.79 -6.27 18.06
N GLY A 224 -6.59 -5.70 18.18
CA GLY A 224 -5.54 -5.89 17.17
C GLY A 224 -4.99 -7.31 17.11
N SER A 225 -4.89 -7.99 18.25
CA SER A 225 -4.41 -9.36 18.26
C SER A 225 -5.43 -10.33 17.66
N GLU A 226 -6.73 -10.07 17.80
CA GLU A 226 -7.77 -10.94 17.27
C GLU A 226 -7.82 -10.88 15.74
N PHE A 227 -7.79 -9.67 15.17
CA PHE A 227 -7.72 -9.46 13.72
C PHE A 227 -6.61 -10.30 13.06
N PHE A 228 -5.38 -10.23 13.58
CA PHE A 228 -4.25 -10.95 13.00
C PHE A 228 -4.35 -12.48 13.17
N GLN A 229 -5.02 -12.98 14.21
CA GLN A 229 -5.28 -14.41 14.37
C GLN A 229 -6.30 -14.90 13.36
N GLN A 230 -7.39 -14.16 13.14
CA GLN A 230 -8.40 -14.48 12.13
C GLN A 230 -7.81 -14.39 10.72
N LEU A 231 -7.02 -13.35 10.43
CA LEU A 231 -6.33 -13.17 9.15
C LEU A 231 -5.41 -14.37 8.86
N ALA A 232 -4.64 -14.80 9.86
CA ALA A 232 -3.78 -15.97 9.73
C ALA A 232 -4.57 -17.28 9.49
N ALA A 233 -5.72 -17.46 10.15
CA ALA A 233 -6.58 -18.63 9.94
C ALA A 233 -7.17 -18.65 8.52
N HIS A 234 -7.59 -17.49 8.01
CA HIS A 234 -8.07 -17.32 6.64
C HIS A 234 -6.98 -17.65 5.62
N TRP A 235 -5.78 -17.10 5.78
CA TRP A 235 -4.63 -17.38 4.91
C TRP A 235 -4.27 -18.87 4.85
N LYS A 236 -4.25 -19.56 6.01
CA LYS A 236 -3.95 -21.00 6.08
C LYS A 236 -4.97 -21.87 5.34
N SER A 237 -6.20 -21.39 5.22
CA SER A 237 -7.30 -22.14 4.59
C SER A 237 -7.39 -21.89 3.08
N HIS A 238 -7.01 -20.70 2.62
CA HIS A 238 -7.33 -20.27 1.26
C HIS A 238 -6.15 -19.82 0.40
N TYR A 239 -4.99 -19.48 0.99
CA TYR A 239 -3.86 -18.87 0.27
C TYR A 239 -2.65 -19.81 0.15
N ALA A 240 -2.89 -21.12 0.04
CA ALA A 240 -1.82 -22.09 -0.18
C ALA A 240 -0.99 -21.74 -1.44
N GLY A 241 0.33 -21.78 -1.32
CA GLY A 241 1.29 -21.46 -2.38
C GLY A 241 1.66 -19.97 -2.47
N TRP A 242 0.94 -19.07 -1.80
CA TRP A 242 1.26 -17.65 -1.80
C TRP A 242 2.43 -17.35 -0.85
N SER A 243 3.16 -16.26 -1.12
CA SER A 243 4.06 -15.65 -0.13
C SER A 243 3.40 -14.38 0.42
N ALA A 244 3.24 -14.28 1.73
CA ALA A 244 2.62 -13.13 2.38
C ALA A 244 3.69 -12.26 3.05
N TRP A 245 3.63 -10.95 2.79
CA TRP A 245 4.56 -9.94 3.25
C TRP A 245 3.81 -8.86 4.02
N LEU A 246 4.09 -8.76 5.30
CA LEU A 246 3.32 -7.94 6.24
C LEU A 246 4.26 -6.96 6.93
N LEU A 247 4.07 -5.65 6.68
CA LEU A 247 4.80 -4.60 7.39
C LEU A 247 4.23 -4.46 8.80
N THR A 248 5.01 -4.26 9.86
CA THR A 248 4.44 -3.99 11.19
C THR A 248 5.50 -3.44 12.14
N PRO A 249 5.14 -2.55 13.09
CA PRO A 249 6.00 -2.23 14.22
C PRO A 249 5.98 -3.32 15.32
N ASP A 250 4.99 -4.23 15.33
CA ASP A 250 4.88 -5.29 16.32
C ASP A 250 5.81 -6.47 16.00
N LEU A 251 6.96 -6.52 16.67
CA LEU A 251 7.94 -7.59 16.52
C LEU A 251 7.44 -8.97 17.00
N LYS A 252 6.37 -9.01 17.81
CA LYS A 252 5.76 -10.25 18.30
C LYS A 252 4.69 -10.79 17.35
N LEU A 253 4.36 -10.07 16.28
CA LEU A 253 3.29 -10.41 15.35
C LEU A 253 3.40 -11.85 14.78
N PRO A 254 4.58 -12.35 14.33
CA PRO A 254 4.70 -13.73 13.86
C PRO A 254 4.18 -14.77 14.85
N GLY A 255 4.50 -14.59 16.13
CA GLY A 255 4.02 -15.44 17.23
C GLY A 255 2.50 -15.36 17.42
N LYS A 256 1.93 -14.15 17.37
CA LYS A 256 0.47 -13.92 17.46
C LYS A 256 -0.28 -14.60 16.31
N MET A 257 0.26 -14.54 15.09
CA MET A 257 -0.31 -15.19 13.90
C MET A 257 -0.05 -16.70 13.85
N ARG A 258 0.78 -17.23 14.76
CA ARG A 258 1.23 -18.63 14.74
C ARG A 258 1.81 -19.00 13.38
N PHE A 259 2.65 -18.13 12.84
CA PHE A 259 3.47 -18.38 11.66
C PHE A 259 4.94 -18.30 12.06
N LYS A 260 5.77 -19.07 11.36
CA LYS A 260 7.22 -18.88 11.37
C LYS A 260 7.57 -17.98 10.19
N GLU A 261 8.15 -16.83 10.46
CA GLU A 261 8.66 -15.96 9.42
C GLU A 261 9.85 -16.64 8.70
N SER A 262 9.87 -16.54 7.37
CA SER A 262 10.99 -17.02 6.55
C SER A 262 11.98 -15.90 6.21
N ARG A 263 11.55 -14.63 6.32
CA ARG A 263 12.42 -13.45 6.17
C ARG A 263 11.89 -12.30 7.02
N ARG A 264 12.80 -11.43 7.44
CA ARG A 264 12.50 -10.16 8.11
C ARG A 264 13.38 -9.05 7.55
N VAL A 265 12.78 -7.94 7.14
CA VAL A 265 13.49 -6.79 6.58
C VAL A 265 13.20 -5.55 7.44
N PRO A 266 14.23 -4.87 7.99
CA PRO A 266 14.04 -3.61 8.71
C PRO A 266 13.64 -2.49 7.75
N LEU A 267 12.58 -1.76 8.07
CA LEU A 267 12.08 -0.61 7.31
C LEU A 267 11.57 0.47 8.27
N TRP A 268 11.43 1.72 7.79
CA TRP A 268 10.91 2.83 8.57
C TRP A 268 9.69 3.46 7.91
N ASN A 269 8.55 3.39 8.61
CA ASN A 269 7.33 4.10 8.23
C ASN A 269 7.29 5.47 8.91
N GLY A 270 7.94 6.45 8.28
CA GLY A 270 8.21 7.73 8.93
C GLY A 270 9.15 7.53 10.12
N PRO A 271 8.80 8.00 11.33
CA PRO A 271 9.63 7.79 12.52
C PRO A 271 9.49 6.38 13.13
N ILE A 272 8.52 5.58 12.65
CA ILE A 272 8.20 4.28 13.24
C ILE A 272 9.11 3.23 12.62
N GLU A 273 9.91 2.56 13.45
CA GLU A 273 10.64 1.38 13.05
C GLU A 273 9.68 0.19 12.88
N CYS A 274 9.73 -0.41 11.69
CA CYS A 274 8.92 -1.57 11.33
C CYS A 274 9.80 -2.75 10.90
N ARG A 275 9.16 -3.91 10.82
CA ARG A 275 9.66 -5.09 10.10
C ARG A 275 8.68 -5.45 9.01
N LEU A 276 9.20 -5.75 7.84
CA LEU A 276 8.48 -6.45 6.80
C LEU A 276 8.77 -7.94 6.97
N PHE A 277 7.80 -8.69 7.47
CA PHE A 277 7.90 -10.13 7.65
C PHE A 277 7.40 -10.86 6.41
N ARG A 278 8.13 -11.90 5.99
CA ARG A 278 7.66 -12.86 4.98
C ARG A 278 7.16 -14.12 5.67
N PHE A 279 6.02 -14.62 5.22
CA PHE A 279 5.46 -15.92 5.55
C PHE A 279 5.22 -16.71 4.27
N ASP A 280 5.71 -17.94 4.21
CA ASP A 280 5.40 -18.85 3.10
C ASP A 280 4.14 -19.64 3.49
N LEU A 281 3.06 -19.46 2.71
CA LEU A 281 1.77 -20.03 3.02
C LEU A 281 1.66 -21.41 2.40
N THR A 282 1.73 -22.45 3.23
CA THR A 282 1.57 -23.84 2.81
C THR A 282 0.13 -24.30 3.02
N ALA A 283 -0.32 -25.24 2.17
CA ALA A 283 -1.62 -25.89 2.37
C ALA A 283 -1.68 -26.53 3.76
N ARG A 284 -2.82 -26.39 4.43
CA ARG A 284 -3.06 -27.03 5.71
C ARG A 284 -2.92 -28.55 5.52
N ARG A 285 -2.00 -29.18 6.24
CA ARG A 285 -1.92 -30.65 6.29
C ARG A 285 -3.25 -31.19 6.82
N THR A 286 -3.94 -31.97 5.99
CA THR A 286 -5.21 -32.62 6.33
C THR A 286 -5.02 -33.94 7.05
N GLU A 287 -3.82 -34.52 7.05
CA GLU A 287 -3.56 -35.81 7.71
C GLU A 287 -2.78 -35.67 9.02
N PRO A 288 -3.19 -36.39 10.08
CA PRO A 288 -2.38 -36.54 11.28
C PRO A 288 -1.08 -37.28 10.93
N PRO A 289 0.04 -37.00 11.64
CA PRO A 289 1.28 -37.73 11.42
C PRO A 289 1.04 -39.25 11.60
N PRO A 290 1.68 -40.10 10.78
CA PRO A 290 1.54 -41.55 10.92
C PRO A 290 1.85 -41.95 12.36
N ALA A 291 0.99 -42.78 12.94
CA ALA A 291 1.22 -43.33 14.27
C ALA A 291 2.60 -43.99 14.30
N ARG A 292 3.44 -43.61 15.27
CA ARG A 292 4.71 -44.31 15.50
C ARG A 292 4.38 -45.75 15.87
N GLY A 293 4.69 -46.68 14.97
CA GLY A 293 4.68 -48.12 15.24
C GLY A 293 5.83 -48.53 16.16
#